data_AF-A0AAU1DA88-F1
#
_entry.id   AF-A0AAU1DA88-F1
#
_cell.length_a   1.000
_cell.length_b   1.000
_cell.length_c   1.000
_cell.angle_alpha   90.00
_cell.angle_beta   90.00
_cell.angle_gamma   90.00
#
_symmetry.space_group_name_H-M   'P 1'
#
loop_
_entity.id
_entity.type
_entity.pdbx_description
1 polymer ?
#
loop_
_entity_poly.entity_id
_entity_poly.type
_entity_poly.pdbx_seq_one_letter_code
_entity_poly.pdbx_strand_id
1 'polypeptide(L)'
;MWTSTARPARGSEITACRHDDLVGRLRAAGLAAIADLGLVGLDDGGPDADPAVITGYKKPKGKKLPAAKKLVNQLIAAERAVCEHAFAHFKNWRVLTKLRLDVKWATRLVRALLVLYQHQIAQ
;
A
#
# COMPACT_ATOMS: atom_id res chain seq x y z
N MET A 1 -7.23 -4.54 -0.82
CA MET A 1 -6.45 -4.32 0.42
C MET A 1 -5.45 -5.46 0.56
N TRP A 2 -4.18 -5.16 0.82
CA TRP A 2 -3.16 -6.15 1.16
C TRP A 2 -2.88 -6.10 2.67
N THR A 3 -2.65 -7.27 3.28
CA THR A 3 -2.27 -7.40 4.69
C THR A 3 -1.02 -8.26 4.80
N SER A 4 0.06 -7.67 5.30
CA SER A 4 1.32 -8.37 5.53
C SER A 4 1.15 -9.51 6.55
N THR A 5 2.14 -10.40 6.58
CA THR A 5 2.31 -11.33 7.70
C THR A 5 2.62 -10.57 8.99
N ALA A 6 2.20 -11.11 10.14
CA ALA A 6 2.55 -10.55 11.44
C ALA A 6 4.07 -10.55 11.65
N ARG A 7 4.61 -9.42 12.11
CA ARG A 7 6.06 -9.20 12.23
C ARG A 7 6.42 -8.50 13.54
N PRO A 8 7.67 -8.63 14.03
CA PRO A 8 8.19 -7.81 15.10
C PRO A 8 8.10 -6.32 14.75
N ALA A 9 7.87 -5.45 15.74
CA ALA A 9 7.57 -4.03 15.55
C ALA A 9 8.68 -3.20 14.86
N ARG A 10 9.87 -3.77 14.65
CA ARG A 10 11.04 -3.07 14.11
C ARG A 10 11.25 -3.45 12.64
N GLY A 11 10.55 -2.78 11.73
CA GLY A 11 10.72 -2.91 10.29
C GLY A 11 9.96 -1.85 9.52
N SER A 12 10.55 -1.30 8.46
CA SER A 12 9.85 -0.36 7.58
C SER A 12 8.87 -1.08 6.65
N GLU A 13 7.84 -0.39 6.18
CA GLU A 13 6.84 -0.94 5.27
C GLU A 13 7.47 -1.44 3.96
N ILE A 14 8.46 -0.71 3.42
CA ILE A 14 9.17 -1.13 2.21
C ILE A 14 9.92 -2.45 2.41
N THR A 15 10.52 -2.68 3.59
CA THR A 15 11.17 -3.95 3.93
C THR A 15 10.14 -5.07 4.05
N ALA A 16 8.95 -4.76 4.58
CA ALA A 16 7.86 -5.72 4.62
C ALA A 16 7.41 -6.11 3.21
N CYS A 17 7.21 -5.12 2.33
CA CYS A 17 6.81 -5.33 0.95
C CYS A 17 7.82 -6.18 0.17
N ARG A 18 9.12 -5.91 0.32
CA ARG A 18 10.19 -6.71 -0.31
C ARG A 18 10.19 -8.15 0.17
N HIS A 19 10.11 -8.36 1.48
CA HIS A 19 10.11 -9.71 2.06
C HIS A 19 8.89 -10.52 1.63
N ASP A 20 7.71 -9.90 1.53
CA ASP A 20 6.48 -10.60 1.10
C ASP A 20 6.35 -10.71 -0.44
N ASP A 21 7.35 -10.25 -1.19
CA ASP A 21 7.33 -10.16 -2.66
C ASP A 21 6.05 -9.47 -3.18
N LEU A 22 5.74 -8.29 -2.63
CA LEU A 22 4.53 -7.56 -3.01
C LEU A 22 4.52 -7.21 -4.50
N VAL A 23 5.68 -6.86 -5.06
CA VAL A 23 5.82 -6.47 -6.47
C VAL A 23 5.55 -7.66 -7.39
N GLY A 24 6.17 -8.83 -7.14
CA GLY A 24 5.91 -10.05 -7.90
C GLY A 24 4.44 -10.46 -7.84
N ARG A 25 3.80 -10.36 -6.66
CA ARG A 25 2.36 -10.64 -6.50
C ARG A 25 1.45 -9.68 -7.27
N LEU A 26 1.78 -8.39 -7.28
CA LEU A 26 1.01 -7.39 -8.04
C LEU A 26 1.08 -7.71 -9.54
N ARG A 27 2.28 -7.99 -10.06
CA ARG A 27 2.46 -8.38 -11.47
C ARG A 27 1.73 -9.68 -11.81
N ALA A 28 1.85 -10.71 -10.97
CA ALA A 28 1.16 -11.98 -11.18
C ALA A 28 -0.38 -11.83 -11.21
N ALA A 29 -0.91 -10.82 -10.51
CA ALA A 29 -2.33 -10.48 -10.53
C ALA A 29 -2.73 -9.51 -11.66
N GLY A 30 -1.78 -9.02 -12.47
CA GLY A 30 -2.03 -7.98 -13.48
C GLY A 30 -2.42 -6.63 -12.87
N LEU A 31 -1.93 -6.32 -11.67
CA LEU A 31 -2.26 -5.11 -10.92
C LEU A 31 -1.04 -4.19 -10.75
N ALA A 32 -1.33 -2.90 -10.57
CA ALA A 32 -0.37 -1.90 -10.15
C ALA A 32 -0.89 -1.14 -8.91
N ALA A 33 0.02 -0.64 -8.08
CA ALA A 33 -0.27 0.10 -6.85
C ALA A 33 0.25 1.53 -6.90
N ILE A 34 -0.61 2.49 -6.55
CA ILE A 34 -0.20 3.87 -6.28
C ILE A 34 0.28 3.96 -4.84
N ALA A 35 1.50 4.44 -4.64
CA ALA A 35 2.23 4.34 -3.39
C ALA A 35 2.80 5.69 -2.92
N ASP A 36 3.10 5.77 -1.62
CA ASP A 36 3.73 6.93 -1.01
C ASP A 36 5.25 6.99 -1.25
N LEU A 37 5.88 8.11 -0.88
CA LEU A 37 7.30 8.35 -1.13
C LEU A 37 8.24 7.47 -0.30
N GLY A 38 7.75 6.83 0.77
CA GLY A 38 8.45 5.84 1.58
C GLY A 38 8.62 4.49 0.87
N LEU A 39 7.83 4.23 -0.18
CA LEU A 39 7.93 3.05 -1.04
C LEU A 39 8.75 3.31 -2.32
N VAL A 40 9.39 4.47 -2.45
CA VAL A 40 10.28 4.76 -3.57
C VAL A 40 11.42 3.74 -3.62
N GLY A 41 11.62 3.12 -4.79
CA GLY A 41 12.58 2.03 -4.98
C GLY A 41 12.08 0.67 -4.52
N LEU A 42 10.77 0.52 -4.31
CA LEU A 42 10.13 -0.79 -4.13
C LEU A 42 9.98 -1.51 -5.48
N ASP A 43 9.53 -0.80 -6.52
CA ASP A 43 9.46 -1.37 -7.88
C ASP A 43 10.87 -1.74 -8.35
N ASP A 44 10.99 -2.93 -8.91
CA ASP A 44 12.22 -3.54 -9.42
C ASP A 44 12.18 -3.74 -10.94
N GLY A 45 11.21 -3.14 -11.64
CA GLY A 45 11.05 -3.21 -13.08
C GLY A 45 12.10 -2.38 -13.83
N GLY A 46 12.48 -2.85 -15.01
CA GLY A 46 13.31 -2.09 -15.93
C GLY A 46 12.55 -0.90 -16.56
N PRO A 47 13.24 0.00 -17.28
CA PRO A 47 12.63 1.19 -17.89
C PRO A 47 11.47 0.90 -18.85
N ASP A 48 11.49 -0.30 -19.45
CA ASP A 48 10.51 -0.73 -20.46
C ASP A 48 9.39 -1.63 -19.89
N ALA A 49 9.40 -1.90 -18.59
CA ALA A 49 8.37 -2.69 -17.94
C ALA A 49 7.25 -1.81 -17.38
N ASP A 50 6.01 -2.30 -17.45
CA ASP A 50 4.89 -1.64 -16.78
C ASP A 50 5.14 -1.61 -15.25
N PRO A 51 5.04 -0.44 -14.61
CA PRO A 51 5.34 -0.31 -13.18
C PRO A 51 4.26 -1.00 -12.35
N ALA A 52 4.68 -1.88 -11.45
CA ALA A 52 3.80 -2.48 -10.47
C ALA A 52 3.60 -1.57 -9.24
N VAL A 53 4.56 -0.65 -8.97
CA VAL A 53 4.45 0.37 -7.93
C VAL A 53 4.76 1.75 -8.48
N ILE A 54 3.78 2.65 -8.45
CA ILE A 54 3.86 4.03 -8.93
C ILE A 54 3.93 4.96 -7.73
N THR A 55 5.03 5.70 -7.58
CA THR A 55 5.21 6.70 -6.52
C THR A 55 5.28 8.12 -7.07
N GLY A 56 5.02 9.11 -6.23
CA GLY A 56 5.23 10.52 -6.58
C GLY A 56 6.70 10.87 -6.84
N TYR A 57 6.91 12.00 -7.51
CA TYR A 57 8.24 12.57 -7.77
C TYR A 57 8.77 13.33 -6.55
N LYS A 58 9.99 12.98 -6.12
CA LYS A 58 10.73 13.78 -5.14
C LYS A 58 11.23 15.09 -5.74
N LYS A 59 11.20 16.16 -4.95
CA LYS A 59 11.79 17.45 -5.35
C LYS A 59 13.32 17.29 -5.45
N PRO A 60 13.94 17.63 -6.60
CA PRO A 60 15.40 17.60 -6.73
C PRO A 60 16.06 18.66 -5.84
N LYS A 61 17.23 18.33 -5.28
CA LYS A 61 18.01 19.25 -4.42
C LYS A 61 18.34 20.52 -5.19
N GLY A 62 18.05 21.69 -4.60
CA GLY A 62 18.35 23.00 -5.19
C GLY A 62 17.48 23.41 -6.39
N LYS A 63 16.48 22.61 -6.78
CA LYS A 63 15.62 22.89 -7.95
C LYS A 63 14.13 22.81 -7.58
N LYS A 64 13.28 23.49 -8.37
CA LYS A 64 11.83 23.36 -8.27
C LYS A 64 11.36 22.09 -9.00
N LEU A 65 10.27 21.50 -8.52
CA LEU A 65 9.62 20.40 -9.23
C LEU A 65 8.86 20.98 -10.43
N PRO A 66 9.04 20.45 -11.66
CA PRO A 66 8.29 20.89 -12.84
C PRO A 66 6.77 20.81 -12.62
N ALA A 67 6.01 21.71 -13.25
CA ALA A 67 4.56 21.79 -13.09
C ALA A 67 3.85 20.45 -13.41
N ALA A 68 4.26 19.78 -14.49
CA ALA A 68 3.71 18.47 -14.86
C ALA A 68 3.92 17.41 -13.77
N LYS A 69 5.13 17.34 -13.17
CA LYS A 69 5.42 16.41 -12.06
C LYS A 69 4.64 16.77 -10.79
N LYS A 70 4.36 18.05 -10.57
CA LYS A 70 3.52 18.51 -9.45
C LYS A 70 2.07 18.05 -9.64
N LEU A 71 1.54 18.13 -10.87
CA LEU A 71 0.20 17.65 -11.20
C LEU A 71 0.08 16.13 -10.96
N VAL A 72 1.07 15.34 -11.40
CA VAL A 72 1.10 13.89 -11.12
C VAL A 72 1.10 13.63 -9.61
N ASN A 73 1.89 14.36 -8.83
CA ASN A 73 1.88 14.21 -7.36
C ASN A 73 0.53 14.58 -6.74
N GLN A 74 -0.19 15.55 -7.28
CA GLN A 74 -1.54 15.92 -6.82
C GLN A 74 -2.55 14.81 -7.12
N LEU A 75 -2.50 14.21 -8.31
CA LEU A 75 -3.35 13.06 -8.68
C LEU A 75 -3.07 11.86 -7.76
N ILE A 76 -1.80 11.51 -7.57
CA ILE A 76 -1.39 10.45 -6.63
C ILE A 76 -1.88 10.74 -5.21
N ALA A 77 -1.78 11.99 -4.74
CA ALA A 77 -2.27 12.37 -3.42
C ALA A 77 -3.79 12.27 -3.30
N ALA A 78 -4.53 12.63 -4.34
CA ALA A 78 -5.99 12.52 -4.37
C ALA A 78 -6.45 11.06 -4.28
N GLU A 79 -5.85 10.17 -5.06
CA GLU A 79 -6.13 8.72 -4.98
C GLU A 79 -5.81 8.17 -3.59
N ARG A 80 -4.70 8.59 -3.00
CA ARG A 80 -4.29 8.16 -1.66
C ARG A 80 -5.19 8.69 -0.55
N ALA A 81 -5.79 9.87 -0.71
CA ALA A 81 -6.66 10.46 0.30
C ALA A 81 -7.82 9.52 0.67
N VAL A 82 -8.38 8.78 -0.31
CA VAL A 82 -9.45 7.78 -0.07
C VAL A 82 -8.98 6.69 0.89
N CYS A 83 -7.79 6.13 0.65
CA CYS A 83 -7.18 5.13 1.53
C CYS A 83 -6.87 5.70 2.93
N GLU A 84 -6.33 6.93 3.00
CA GLU A 84 -5.99 7.59 4.25
C GLU A 84 -7.24 7.89 5.09
N HIS A 85 -8.36 8.27 4.47
CA HIS A 85 -9.65 8.44 5.14
C HIS A 85 -10.17 7.12 5.71
N ALA A 86 -10.10 6.02 4.94
CA ALA A 86 -10.49 4.70 5.45
C ALA A 86 -9.66 4.30 6.70
N PHE A 87 -8.34 4.53 6.66
CA PHE A 87 -7.48 4.29 7.83
C PHE A 87 -7.78 5.23 9.00
N ALA A 88 -8.13 6.50 8.73
CA ALA A 88 -8.56 7.43 9.76
C ALA A 88 -9.84 6.95 10.46
N HIS A 89 -10.83 6.44 9.71
CA HIS A 89 -12.02 5.82 10.28
C HIS A 89 -11.68 4.61 11.17
N PHE A 90 -10.79 3.71 10.71
CA PHE A 90 -10.35 2.58 11.53
C PHE A 90 -9.67 3.00 12.84
N LYS A 91 -8.85 4.05 12.80
CA LYS A 91 -8.22 4.63 13.98
C LYS A 91 -9.26 5.24 14.93
N ASN A 92 -10.21 6.02 14.40
CA ASN A 92 -11.26 6.68 15.18
C ASN A 92 -12.18 5.67 15.88
N TRP A 93 -12.56 4.57 15.22
CA TRP A 93 -13.34 3.50 15.83
C TRP A 93 -12.57 2.69 16.87
N ARG A 94 -11.24 2.86 16.89
CA ARG A 94 -10.29 2.12 17.72
C ARG A 94 -10.44 0.61 17.55
N VAL A 95 -10.70 0.16 16.32
CA VAL A 95 -11.02 -1.25 16.04
C VAL A 95 -9.91 -2.19 16.53
N LEU A 96 -8.65 -1.81 16.33
CA LEU A 96 -7.49 -2.60 16.75
C LEU A 96 -7.31 -2.62 18.27
N THR A 97 -7.76 -1.60 19.02
CA THR A 97 -7.67 -1.63 20.49
C THR A 97 -8.78 -2.47 21.12
N LYS A 98 -9.87 -2.71 20.38
CA LYS A 98 -10.97 -3.58 20.81
C LYS A 98 -10.68 -5.05 20.52
N LEU A 99 -9.77 -5.33 19.58
CA LEU A 99 -9.39 -6.68 19.21
C LEU A 99 -8.39 -7.27 20.22
N ARG A 100 -8.86 -8.18 21.10
CA ARG A 100 -8.01 -8.91 22.04
C ARG A 100 -7.56 -10.25 21.44
N LEU A 101 -6.76 -10.19 20.38
CA LEU A 101 -6.19 -11.36 19.71
C LEU A 101 -4.69 -11.19 19.53
N ASP A 102 -3.96 -12.31 19.50
CA ASP A 102 -2.60 -12.30 18.98
C ASP A 102 -2.60 -11.81 17.52
N VAL A 103 -1.59 -11.03 17.16
CA VAL A 103 -1.52 -10.35 15.85
C VAL A 103 -1.56 -11.33 14.67
N LYS A 104 -1.08 -12.58 14.84
CA LYS A 104 -1.17 -13.61 13.80
C LYS A 104 -2.62 -14.00 13.53
N TRP A 105 -3.42 -14.12 14.59
CA TRP A 105 -4.86 -14.40 14.48
C TRP A 105 -5.63 -13.21 13.93
N ALA A 106 -5.25 -11.98 14.31
CA ALA A 106 -5.82 -10.77 13.72
C ALA A 106 -5.59 -10.72 12.19
N THR A 107 -4.35 -10.96 11.73
CA THR A 107 -4.05 -11.04 10.29
C THR A 107 -4.86 -12.13 9.59
N ARG A 108 -4.99 -13.31 10.18
CA ARG A 108 -5.77 -14.42 9.60
C ARG A 108 -7.26 -14.05 9.49
N LEU A 109 -7.82 -13.42 10.51
CA LEU A 109 -9.21 -12.97 10.52
C LEU A 109 -9.46 -11.95 9.41
N VAL A 110 -8.60 -10.93 9.26
CA VAL A 110 -8.76 -9.93 8.18
C VAL A 110 -8.70 -10.58 6.80
N ARG A 111 -7.78 -11.53 6.57
CA ARG A 111 -7.70 -12.26 5.29
C ARG A 111 -8.97 -13.08 5.01
N ALA A 112 -9.50 -13.78 6.01
CA ALA A 112 -10.74 -14.53 5.88
C ALA A 112 -11.93 -13.61 5.53
N LEU A 113 -12.05 -12.49 6.24
CA LEU A 113 -13.08 -11.48 5.97
C LEU A 113 -12.96 -10.88 4.56
N LEU A 114 -11.73 -10.60 4.10
CA LEU A 114 -11.50 -10.09 2.74
C LEU A 114 -11.96 -11.09 1.68
N VAL A 115 -11.65 -12.38 1.84
CA VAL A 115 -12.09 -13.44 0.93
C VAL A 115 -13.62 -13.55 0.92
N LEU A 116 -14.24 -13.57 2.10
CA LEU A 116 -15.71 -13.63 2.22
C LEU A 116 -16.39 -12.42 1.58
N TYR A 117 -15.87 -11.22 1.81
CA TYR A 117 -16.39 -9.99 1.21
C TYR A 117 -16.26 -9.98 -0.31
N GLN A 118 -15.11 -10.44 -0.84
CA GLN A 118 -14.92 -10.57 -2.28
C GLN A 118 -15.89 -11.58 -2.90
N HIS A 119 -16.14 -12.72 -2.25
CA HIS A 119 -17.13 -13.68 -2.71
C HIS A 119 -18.56 -13.12 -2.69
N GLN A 120 -18.90 -12.32 -1.68
CA GLN A 120 -20.22 -11.69 -1.59
C GLN A 120 -20.44 -10.63 -2.69
N ILE A 121 -19.42 -9.85 -3.06
CA ILE A 121 -19.51 -8.84 -4.13
C ILE A 121 -19.53 -9.48 -5.52
N ALA A 122 -18.89 -10.63 -5.69
CA ALA A 122 -18.82 -11.33 -6.96
C ALA A 122 -20.11 -12.11 -7.33
N GLN A 123 -21.15 -12.08 -6.46
CA GLN A 123 -22.48 -12.61 -6.70
C GLN A 123 -23.46 -11.49 -7.04
#